data_AF-A0A920EZQ2-F1
#
_entry.id   AF-A0A920EZQ2-F1
#
_cell.length_a   1.000
_cell.length_b   1.000
_cell.length_c   1.000
_cell.angle_alpha   90.00
_cell.angle_beta   90.00
_cell.angle_gamma   90.00
#
_symmetry.space_group_name_H-M   'P 1'
#
loop_
_entity.id
_entity.type
_entity.pdbx_description
1 polymer ?
#
loop_
_entity_poly.entity_id
_entity_poly.type
_entity_poly.pdbx_seq_one_letter_code
_entity_poly.pdbx_strand_id
1 'polypeptide(L)' 'MLAKAIVSEPDLLILDEPTNHLDIPSILWLETFLCSLEVALLFVTHDRFL' A
#
# COMPACT_ATOMS: atom_id res chain seq x y z
N MET A 1 3.75 -8.15 6.76
CA MET A 1 2.36 -8.63 6.53
C MET A 1 1.89 -8.37 5.10
N LEU A 2 2.19 -7.20 4.51
CA LEU A 2 1.87 -6.87 3.11
C LEU A 2 2.24 -7.96 2.09
N ALA A 3 3.50 -8.44 2.10
CA ALA A 3 3.93 -9.49 1.18
C ALA A 3 3.08 -10.77 1.26
N LYS A 4 2.60 -11.14 2.45
CA LYS A 4 1.72 -12.30 2.66
C LYS A 4 0.31 -12.05 2.12
N ALA A 5 -0.18 -10.81 2.19
CA ALA A 5 -1.48 -10.43 1.63
C ALA A 5 -1.48 -10.41 0.10
N ILE A 6 -0.33 -10.07 -0.52
CA ILE A 6 -0.18 -10.02 -1.97
C ILE A 6 0.02 -11.42 -2.56
N VAL A 7 0.71 -12.32 -1.84
CA VAL A 7 1.01 -13.67 -2.34
C VAL A 7 -0.25 -14.52 -2.62
N SER A 8 -1.39 -14.14 -2.06
CA SER A 8 -2.68 -14.78 -2.33
C SER A 8 -3.38 -14.26 -3.60
N GLU A 9 -2.73 -13.38 -4.37
CA GLU A 9 -3.27 -12.78 -5.61
C GLU A 9 -4.71 -12.25 -5.42
N PRO A 10 -4.94 -11.36 -4.44
CA PRO A 10 -6.30 -10.91 -4.13
C PRO A 10 -6.86 -10.04 -5.25
N ASP A 11 -8.18 -10.06 -5.44
CA ASP A 11 -8.88 -9.10 -6.32
C ASP A 11 -8.99 -7.68 -5.69
N LEU A 12 -8.94 -7.62 -4.35
CA LEU A 12 -9.02 -6.38 -3.56
C LEU A 12 -8.00 -6.41 -2.42
N LEU A 13 -7.14 -5.40 -2.37
CA LEU A 13 -6.19 -5.15 -1.29
C LEU A 13 -6.69 -3.96 -0.45
N ILE A 14 -6.83 -4.17 0.86
CA ILE A 14 -7.23 -3.14 1.81
C ILE A 14 -6.04 -2.84 2.72
N LEU A 15 -5.64 -1.58 2.80
CA LEU A 15 -4.53 -1.11 3.61
C LEU A 15 -5.02 0.01 4.55
N ASP A 16 -4.80 -0.17 5.84
CA ASP A 16 -5.14 0.79 6.89
C ASP A 16 -3.87 1.37 7.50
N GLU A 17 -3.68 2.69 7.37
CA GLU A 17 -2.47 3.43 7.76
C GLU A 17 -1.14 2.80 7.27
N PRO A 18 -1.00 2.40 5.99
CA PRO A 18 0.17 1.63 5.53
C PRO A 18 1.46 2.46 5.45
N THR A 19 1.39 3.78 5.56
CA THR A 19 2.54 4.70 5.55
C THR A 19 3.04 5.03 6.95
N ASN A 20 2.34 4.58 8.00
CA ASN A 20 2.74 4.85 9.36
C ASN A 20 4.08 4.18 9.68
N HIS A 21 4.93 4.87 10.44
CA HIS A 21 6.30 4.46 10.75
C HIS A 21 7.25 4.30 9.55
N LEU A 22 6.86 4.70 8.34
CA LEU A 22 7.74 4.75 7.18
C LEU A 22 8.42 6.12 7.06
N ASP A 23 9.65 6.11 6.54
CA ASP A 23 10.30 7.32 6.09
C ASP A 23 9.86 7.69 4.66
N ILE A 24 10.12 8.94 4.25
CA ILE A 24 9.70 9.46 2.93
C ILE A 24 10.15 8.56 1.77
N PRO A 25 11.41 8.06 1.71
CA PRO A 25 11.83 7.16 0.65
C PRO A 25 11.02 5.85 0.61
N SER A 26 10.68 5.27 1.76
CA SER A 26 9.88 4.05 1.83
C SER A 26 8.44 4.26 1.39
N ILE A 27 7.87 5.44 1.67
CA ILE A 27 6.53 5.83 1.22
C ILE A 27 6.49 5.89 -0.32
N LEU A 28 7.43 6.60 -0.95
CA LEU A 28 7.50 6.72 -2.41
C LEU A 28 7.70 5.37 -3.09
N TRP A 29 8.51 4.50 -2.49
CA TRP A 29 8.67 3.13 -2.95
C TRP A 29 7.35 2.36 -2.86
N LEU A 30 6.64 2.46 -1.73
CA LEU A 30 5.38 1.76 -1.50
C LEU A 30 4.31 2.22 -2.51
N GLU A 31 4.18 3.52 -2.77
CA GLU A 31 3.27 4.03 -3.80
C GLU A 31 3.57 3.45 -5.18
N THR A 32 4.84 3.52 -5.60
CA THR A 32 5.28 3.00 -6.89
C THR A 32 4.99 1.50 -7.02
N PHE A 33 5.26 0.76 -5.94
CA PHE A 33 4.99 -0.67 -5.86
C PHE A 33 3.48 -0.97 -5.96
N LEU A 34 2.64 -0.28 -5.17
CA LEU A 34 1.19 -0.49 -5.18
C LEU A 34 0.58 -0.12 -6.53
N CYS A 35 1.04 0.95 -7.19
CA CYS A 35 0.62 1.35 -8.53
C CYS A 35 1.01 0.33 -9.62
N SER A 36 1.98 -0.54 -9.36
CA SER A 36 2.39 -1.60 -10.29
C SER A 36 1.54 -2.87 -10.17
N LEU A 37 0.68 -2.97 -9.15
CA LEU A 37 -0.16 -4.14 -8.92
C LEU A 37 -1.46 -4.03 -9.72
N GLU A 38 -1.83 -5.09 -10.44
CA GLU A 38 -3.14 -5.22 -11.10
C GLU A 38 -4.20 -5.71 -10.10
N VAL A 39 -4.49 -4.91 -9.08
CA VAL A 39 -5.46 -5.22 -8.02
C VAL A 39 -6.30 -3.99 -7.68
N ALA A 40 -7.56 -4.18 -7.26
CA ALA A 40 -8.30 -3.08 -6.67
C ALA A 40 -7.68 -2.70 -5.32
N LEU A 41 -7.40 -1.43 -5.10
CA LEU A 41 -6.76 -0.95 -3.87
C LEU A 41 -7.71 -0.04 -3.09
N LEU A 42 -7.93 -0.35 -1.80
CA LEU A 42 -8.54 0.55 -0.82
C LEU A 42 -7.46 0.97 0.18
N PHE A 43 -7.07 2.23 0.12
CA PHE A 43 -6.02 2.81 0.94
C PHE A 43 -6.64 3.81 1.92
N VAL A 44 -6.44 3.59 3.22
CA VAL A 44 -6.90 4.49 4.30
C VAL A 44 -5.67 5.11 4.95
N THR A 45 -5.61 6.43 4.98
CA THR A 45 -4.51 7.20 5.58
C THR A 45 -5.02 8.50 6.18
N HIS A 46 -4.37 8.97 7.23
CA HIS A 46 -4.59 10.31 7.80
C HIS A 46 -3.67 11.36 7.14
N ASP A 47 -2.69 10.92 6.35
CA ASP A 47 -1.84 11.81 5.58
C ASP A 47 -2.62 12.38 4.38
N ARG A 48 -2.64 13.71 4.28
CA ARG A 48 -3.41 14.44 3.26
C ARG A 48 -2.58 14.79 2.03
N PHE A 49 -1.28 14.50 2.06
CA PHE A 49 -0.34 14.84 1.01
C PHE A 49 0.04 13.63 0.13
N LEU A 50 -0.50 12.45 0.45
CA LEU A 50 -0.56 11.24 -0.38
C LEU A 50 -1.87 11.24 -1.17
#